data_AF-G5E2Y3-F1
#
_entry.id   AF-G5E2Y3-F1
#
_cell.length_a   1.000
_cell.length_b   1.000
_cell.length_c   1.000
_cell.angle_alpha   90.00
_cell.angle_beta   90.00
_cell.angle_gamma   90.00
#
_symmetry.space_group_name_H-M   'P 1'
#
loop_
_entity.id
_entity.type
_entity.pdbx_description
1 polymer ?
#
loop_
_entity_poly.entity_id
_entity_poly.type
_entity_poly.pdbx_seq_one_letter_code
_entity_poly.pdbx_strand_id
1 'polypeptide(L)' 'EEFDKIGMRRTVEPKEHKKLFLVQLQEKALFAVPKNYKLVAAPLFELYDNAPGYGPIISSLPQLLSRFFIYN' A
#
# COMPACT_ATOMS: atom_id res chain seq x y z
N GLU A 1 -10.43 27.98 19.12
CA GLU A 1 -11.78 27.61 19.57
C GLU A 1 -12.83 27.68 18.45
N GLU A 2 -12.96 28.78 17.70
CA GLU A 2 -13.95 28.88 16.62
C GLU A 2 -13.66 27.98 15.41
N PHE A 3 -12.37 27.73 15.10
CA PHE A 3 -11.94 26.84 14.02
C PHE A 3 -12.16 25.35 14.27
N ASP A 4 -12.33 24.91 15.52
CA ASP A 4 -12.66 23.51 15.84
C ASP A 4 -14.16 23.23 15.64
N LYS A 5 -15.03 24.26 15.67
CA LYS A 5 -16.48 24.12 15.50
C LYS A 5 -16.91 23.87 14.04
N ILE A 6 -16.04 24.15 13.07
CA ILE A 6 -16.33 23.99 11.63
C ILE A 6 -15.95 22.60 11.10
N GLY A 7 -15.54 21.66 11.96
CA GLY A 7 -15.17 20.29 11.57
C GLY A 7 -13.89 20.18 10.74
N MET A 8 -13.23 21.29 10.44
CA MET A 8 -12.00 21.34 9.66
C MET A 8 -10.78 21.17 10.58
N ARG A 9 -10.45 19.91 10.90
CA ARG A 9 -9.24 19.57 11.66
C ARG A 9 -7.99 20.04 10.91
N ARG A 10 -7.26 21.01 11.48
CA ARG A 10 -5.94 21.40 10.98
C ARG A 10 -4.92 20.31 11.33
N THR A 11 -4.47 19.54 10.35
CA THR A 11 -3.29 18.68 10.53
C THR A 11 -2.06 19.56 10.33
N VAL A 12 -1.59 20.19 11.41
CA VAL A 12 -0.55 21.23 11.32
C VAL A 12 0.86 20.66 11.13
N GLU A 13 1.10 19.38 11.39
CA GLU A 13 2.39 18.74 11.11
C GLU A 13 2.22 17.21 11.15
N PRO A 14 2.39 16.49 10.02
CA PRO A 14 2.26 15.04 10.02
C PRO A 14 3.45 14.39 10.73
N LYS A 15 3.17 13.54 11.73
CA LYS A 15 4.22 12.77 12.44
C LYS A 15 4.85 11.68 11.57
N GLU A 16 4.15 11.26 10.52
CA GLU A 16 4.58 10.22 9.61
C GLU A 16 4.07 10.50 8.20
N HIS A 17 4.94 10.33 7.21
CA HIS A 17 4.60 10.39 5.79
C HIS A 17 5.10 9.11 5.11
N LYS A 18 4.17 8.20 4.78
CA LYS A 18 4.47 6.96 4.06
C LYS A 18 4.44 7.20 2.55
N LYS A 19 5.47 6.71 1.85
CA LYS A 19 5.55 6.75 0.39
C LYS A 19 5.61 5.32 -0.14
N LEU A 20 4.86 5.05 -1.21
CA LEU A 20 4.85 3.79 -1.92
C LEU A 20 5.58 3.93 -3.25
N PHE A 21 6.38 2.93 -3.61
CA PHE A 21 7.12 2.89 -4.87
C PHE A 21 6.84 1.57 -5.58
N LEU A 22 6.69 1.63 -6.90
CA LEU A 22 6.65 0.44 -7.74
C LEU A 22 8.09 -0.01 -8.02
N VAL A 23 8.44 -1.23 -7.63
CA VAL A 23 9.77 -1.82 -7.84
C VAL A 23 9.70 -2.80 -9.01
N GLN A 24 10.39 -2.49 -10.11
CA GLN A 24 10.50 -3.39 -11.25
C GLN A 24 11.58 -4.45 -10.96
N LEU A 25 11.19 -5.73 -10.99
CA LEU A 25 12.12 -6.83 -10.80
C LEU A 25 12.85 -7.16 -12.11
N GLN A 26 14.06 -7.69 -11.99
CA GLN A 26 14.77 -8.33 -13.11
C GLN A 26 14.06 -9.62 -13.51
N GLU A 27 14.36 -10.16 -14.70
CA GLU A 27 13.78 -11.43 -15.18
C GLU A 27 13.97 -12.58 -14.18
N LYS A 28 15.13 -12.61 -13.50
CA LYS A 28 15.46 -13.59 -12.48
C LYS A 28 16.07 -12.88 -11.27
N ALA A 29 15.61 -13.25 -10.08
CA ALA A 29 16.11 -12.73 -8.82
C ALA A 29 16.09 -13.82 -7.75
N LEU A 30 17.04 -13.76 -6.82
CA LEU A 30 17.06 -14.59 -5.61
C LEU A 30 16.78 -13.70 -4.40
N PHE A 31 15.79 -14.08 -3.59
CA PHE A 31 15.46 -13.37 -2.36
C PHE A 31 15.92 -14.15 -1.13
N ALA A 32 16.69 -13.52 -0.26
CA ALA A 32 16.99 -14.06 1.07
C ALA A 32 15.89 -13.63 2.04
N VAL A 33 15.00 -14.56 2.41
CA VAL A 33 13.89 -14.28 3.33
C VAL A 33 14.30 -14.68 4.76
N PRO A 34 14.19 -13.78 5.75
CA PRO A 34 14.46 -14.14 7.14
C PRO A 34 13.55 -15.27 7.63
N LYS A 35 14.06 -16.15 8.49
CA LYS A 35 13.36 -17.39 8.91
C LYS A 35 11.98 -17.18 9.56
N ASN A 36 11.76 -16.01 10.16
CA ASN A 36 10.51 -15.65 10.83
C ASN A 36 9.47 -15.01 9.90
N TYR A 37 9.78 -14.88 8.61
CA TYR A 37 8.88 -14.35 7.60
C TYR A 37 8.66 -15.33 6.46
N LYS A 38 7.53 -15.18 5.78
CA LYS A 38 7.20 -15.92 4.57
C LYS A 38 6.96 -14.91 3.45
N LEU A 39 7.65 -15.08 2.34
CA LEU A 39 7.38 -14.33 1.12
C LEU A 39 6.24 -15.02 0.38
N VAL A 40 5.15 -14.29 0.13
CA VAL A 40 3.95 -14.79 -0.55
C VAL A 40 3.59 -13.87 -1.71
N ALA A 41 3.09 -14.46 -2.80
CA ALA A 41 2.52 -13.72 -3.91
C ALA A 41 1.01 -13.64 -3.71
N ALA A 42 0.50 -12.45 -3.42
CA ALA A 42 -0.94 -12.21 -3.27
C ALA A 42 -1.52 -11.69 -4.59
N PRO A 43 -2.51 -12.37 -5.19
CA PRO A 43 -3.19 -11.88 -6.37
C PRO A 43 -4.05 -10.65 -6.04
N LEU A 44 -4.21 -9.73 -7.00
CA LEU A 44 -4.90 -8.46 -6.76
C LEU A 44 -6.36 -8.61 -6.29
N PHE A 45 -7.07 -9.65 -6.72
CA PHE A 45 -8.46 -9.89 -6.29
C PHE A 45 -8.59 -10.25 -4.82
N GLU A 46 -7.53 -10.79 -4.19
CA GLU A 46 -7.52 -11.11 -2.76
C GLU A 46 -7.38 -9.84 -1.90
N LEU A 47 -6.68 -8.84 -2.45
CA LEU A 47 -6.42 -7.56 -1.81
C LEU A 47 -7.59 -6.59 -1.97
N TYR A 48 -8.29 -6.64 -3.11
CA TYR A 48 -9.32 -5.67 -3.48
C TYR A 48 -10.43 -5.58 -2.42
N ASP A 49 -10.61 -4.38 -1.87
CA ASP A 49 -11.62 -4.06 -0.84
C ASP A 49 -11.54 -4.93 0.44
N ASN A 50 -10.39 -5.56 0.68
CA ASN A 50 -10.15 -6.42 1.84
C ASN A 50 -9.33 -5.69 2.93
N ALA A 51 -9.80 -4.51 3.34
CA ALA A 51 -9.19 -3.76 4.44
C ALA A 51 -9.15 -4.51 5.78
N PRO A 52 -10.14 -5.37 6.15
CA PRO A 52 -10.07 -6.16 7.38
C PRO A 52 -8.89 -7.15 7.41
N GLY A 53 -8.55 -7.77 6.28
CA GLY A 53 -7.43 -8.71 6.19
C GLY A 53 -6.07 -8.05 5.97
N TYR A 54 -6.02 -6.99 5.17
CA TYR A 54 -4.77 -6.41 4.66
C TYR A 54 -4.48 -4.98 5.12
N GLY A 55 -5.42 -4.33 5.80
CA GLY A 55 -5.33 -2.93 6.16
C GLY A 55 -5.51 -1.99 4.96
N PRO A 56 -5.73 -0.69 5.21
CA PRO A 56 -6.21 0.27 4.20
C PRO A 56 -5.18 0.53 3.08
N ILE A 57 -3.89 0.38 3.35
CA ILE A 57 -2.84 0.65 2.36
C ILE A 57 -2.76 -0.51 1.37
N ILE A 58 -2.63 -1.75 1.85
CA ILE A 58 -2.43 -2.92 0.99
C ILE A 58 -3.72 -3.23 0.21
N SER A 59 -4.90 -3.07 0.81
CA SER A 59 -6.18 -3.31 0.13
C SER A 59 -6.48 -2.32 -1.01
N SER A 60 -5.76 -1.20 -1.06
CA SER A 60 -5.86 -0.17 -2.12
C SER A 60 -4.90 -0.39 -3.29
N LEU A 61 -3.97 -1.35 -3.18
CA LEU A 61 -2.98 -1.62 -4.22
C LEU A 61 -3.60 -1.96 -5.58
N PRO A 62 -4.69 -2.73 -5.70
CA PRO A 62 -5.31 -2.98 -7.00
C PRO A 62 -5.70 -1.69 -7.74
N GLN A 63 -6.28 -0.71 -7.05
CA GLN A 63 -6.64 0.58 -7.63
C GLN A 63 -5.38 1.39 -8.00
N LEU A 64 -4.37 1.45 -7.12
CA LEU A 64 -3.13 2.18 -7.38
C LEU A 64 -2.35 1.62 -8.58
N LEU A 65 -2.43 0.30 -8.79
CA LEU A 65 -1.75 -0.42 -9.86
C LEU A 65 -2.54 -0.43 -11.18
N SER A 66 -3.85 -0.18 -11.16
CA SER A 66 -4.73 -0.23 -12.35
C SER A 66 -4.31 0.66 -13.53
N ARG A 67 -3.52 1.70 -13.26
CA ARG A 67 -2.99 2.63 -14.29
C ARG A 67 -1.74 2.12 -15.02
N PHE A 68 -1.10 1.05 -14.54
CA PHE A 68 0.08 0.49 -15.19
C PHE A 68 -0.35 -0.57 -16.19
N PHE A 69 0.18 -0.50 -17.41
CA PHE A 69 0.07 -1.59 -18.37
C PHE A 69 1.08 -2.67 -18.00
N ILE A 70 0.62 -3.68 -17.28
CA ILE A 70 1.42 -4.86 -16.93
C ILE A 70 1.25 -5.90 -18.04
N TYR A 71 1.73 -5.57 -19.23
CA TYR A 71 1.93 -6.53 -20.31
C TYR A 71 3.38 -6.38 -20.77
N ASN A 72 4.10 -7.51 -20.79
CA ASN A 72 5.34 -7.66 -21.56
C ASN A 72 4.99 -7.94 -23.01
#